data_AF-A0A935YQQ2-F1
#
_entry.id   AF-A0A935YQQ2-F1
#
_cell.length_a   1.000
_cell.length_b   1.000
_cell.length_c   1.000
_cell.angle_alpha   90.00
_cell.angle_beta   90.00
_cell.angle_gamma   90.00
#
_symmetry.space_group_name_H-M   'P 1'
#
loop_
_entity.id
_entity.type
_entity.pdbx_description
1 polymer ?
#
loop_
_entity_poly.entity_id
_entity_poly.type
_entity_poly.pdbx_seq_one_letter_code
_entity_poly.pdbx_strand_id
1 'polypeptide(L)'
;MSATTKADGRTLPWRILRRTVKPYAFAVSFSTFVVSWAILSGVAIGHLLNEFPGQLIGVAGFAAVMLLWVGWWYQRDDWMAHGLFITVGVWAGVWAVVIYDTTWTSVSGWLAFAWSVASSGAWLLEVLDREQR
;
A
#
# COMPACT_ATOMS: atom_id res chain seq x y z
N MET A 1 12.81 38.53 9.69
CA MET A 1 13.23 37.11 9.69
C MET A 1 12.13 36.31 9.02
N SER A 2 12.30 35.96 7.75
CA SER A 2 11.33 35.18 6.97
C SER A 2 11.55 33.71 7.25
N ALA A 3 10.57 33.03 7.85
CA ALA A 3 10.60 31.60 8.07
C ALA A 3 10.48 30.90 6.70
N THR A 4 11.59 30.36 6.20
CA THR A 4 11.58 29.44 5.08
C THR A 4 10.88 28.16 5.53
N THR A 5 9.58 28.06 5.25
CA THR A 5 8.84 26.79 5.30
C THR A 5 9.58 25.81 4.41
N LYS A 6 10.33 24.89 5.01
CA LYS A 6 11.02 23.81 4.31
C LYS A 6 9.91 23.03 3.59
N ALA A 7 9.79 23.19 2.28
CA ALA A 7 8.83 22.46 1.49
C ALA A 7 9.14 20.98 1.66
N ASP A 8 8.26 20.25 2.35
CA ASP A 8 8.41 18.81 2.53
C ASP A 8 8.29 18.14 1.16
N GLY A 9 9.42 17.77 0.57
CA GLY A 9 9.53 17.17 -0.77
C GLY A 9 8.82 15.82 -0.91
N ARG A 10 8.20 15.32 0.16
CA ARG A 10 7.31 14.15 0.17
C ARG A 10 5.89 14.47 -0.30
N THR A 11 5.57 15.74 -0.45
CA THR A 11 4.22 16.21 -0.76
C THR A 11 4.23 17.03 -2.05
N LEU A 12 3.34 16.70 -2.99
CA LEU A 12 3.20 17.49 -4.21
C LEU A 12 2.40 18.78 -3.91
N PRO A 13 2.64 19.90 -4.63
CA PRO A 13 1.90 21.16 -4.41
C PRO A 13 0.41 21.05 -4.75
N TRP A 14 -0.03 19.93 -5.34
CA TRP A 14 -1.42 19.65 -5.67
C TRP A 14 -2.22 19.35 -4.39
N ARG A 15 -3.14 20.26 -4.06
CA ARG A 15 -4.15 20.06 -3.01
C ARG A 15 -5.45 19.64 -3.68
N ILE A 16 -5.82 18.38 -3.52
CA ILE A 16 -7.14 17.89 -3.92
C ILE A 16 -7.99 17.85 -2.64
N LEU A 17 -9.19 18.46 -2.66
CA LEU A 17 -10.13 18.44 -1.52
C LEU A 17 -9.50 18.88 -0.17
N ARG A 18 -8.74 19.99 -0.20
CA ARG A 18 -8.05 20.62 0.96
C ARG A 18 -6.89 19.81 1.57
N ARG A 19 -6.54 18.63 1.05
CA ARG A 19 -5.40 17.81 1.53
C ARG A 19 -4.30 17.72 0.48
N THR A 20 -3.05 17.74 0.94
CA THR A 20 -1.88 17.53 0.08
C THR A 20 -1.80 16.05 -0.30
N VAL A 21 -1.74 15.75 -1.59
CA VAL A 21 -1.71 14.36 -2.06
C VAL A 21 -0.33 13.75 -1.76
N LYS A 22 -0.31 12.66 -0.99
CA LYS A 22 0.87 11.81 -0.79
C LYS A 22 0.98 10.86 -2.00
N PRO A 23 1.90 11.07 -2.94
CA PRO A 23 1.91 10.35 -4.23
C PRO A 23 2.09 8.84 -4.03
N TYR A 24 2.89 8.47 -3.03
CA TYR A 24 3.13 7.09 -2.68
C TYR A 24 1.87 6.38 -2.17
N ALA A 25 1.13 7.00 -1.24
CA ALA A 25 -0.10 6.41 -0.68
C ALA A 25 -1.16 6.17 -1.77
N PHE A 26 -1.23 7.09 -2.75
CA PHE A 26 -2.09 6.89 -3.91
C PHE A 26 -1.62 5.72 -4.78
N ALA A 27 -0.33 5.68 -5.14
CA ALA A 27 0.24 4.62 -5.97
C ALA A 27 0.07 3.22 -5.34
N VAL A 28 0.36 3.08 -4.04
CA VAL A 28 0.18 1.80 -3.35
C VAL A 28 -1.29 1.41 -3.25
N SER A 29 -2.20 2.36 -3.00
CA SER A 29 -3.65 2.06 -2.98
C SER A 29 -4.14 1.54 -4.33
N PHE A 30 -3.67 2.14 -5.43
CA PHE A 30 -4.05 1.73 -6.77
C PHE A 30 -3.47 0.36 -7.12
N SER A 31 -2.18 0.15 -6.84
CA SER A 31 -1.51 -1.14 -7.06
C SER A 31 -2.17 -2.26 -6.25
N THR A 32 -2.48 -2.01 -4.97
CA THR A 32 -3.16 -2.98 -4.10
C THR A 32 -4.58 -3.26 -4.57
N PHE A 33 -5.31 -2.26 -5.07
CA PHE A 33 -6.64 -2.49 -5.65
C PHE A 33 -6.56 -3.42 -6.87
N VAL A 34 -5.63 -3.14 -7.80
CA VAL A 34 -5.45 -3.96 -9.01
C VAL A 34 -5.07 -5.39 -8.65
N VAL A 35 -4.13 -5.60 -7.73
CA VAL A 35 -3.71 -6.96 -7.33
C VAL A 35 -4.84 -7.71 -6.63
N SER A 36 -5.59 -7.03 -5.76
CA SER A 36 -6.71 -7.63 -5.02
C SER A 36 -7.83 -8.02 -5.97
N TRP A 37 -8.15 -7.15 -6.94
CA TRP A 37 -9.11 -7.45 -7.99
C TRP A 37 -8.67 -8.63 -8.84
N ALA A 38 -7.40 -8.68 -9.27
CA ALA A 38 -6.87 -9.79 -10.06
C ALA A 38 -6.97 -11.13 -9.30
N ILE A 39 -6.67 -11.13 -8.01
CA ILE A 39 -6.82 -12.31 -7.14
C ILE A 39 -8.27 -12.75 -7.03
N LEU A 40 -9.18 -11.82 -6.69
CA LEU A 40 -10.60 -12.17 -6.51
C LEU A 40 -11.31 -12.56 -7.80
N SER A 41 -10.83 -12.10 -8.95
CA SER A 41 -11.34 -12.47 -10.28
C SER A 41 -10.73 -13.77 -10.82
N GLY A 42 -9.78 -14.39 -10.12
CA GLY A 42 -9.12 -15.62 -10.55
C GLY A 42 -8.15 -15.42 -11.73
N VAL A 43 -7.72 -14.18 -11.98
CA VAL A 43 -6.81 -13.81 -13.08
C VAL A 43 -5.38 -13.56 -12.55
N ALA A 44 -5.14 -13.83 -11.26
CA ALA A 44 -3.84 -13.61 -10.66
C ALA A 44 -2.78 -14.61 -11.15
N ILE A 45 -1.53 -14.15 -11.16
CA ILE A 45 -0.36 -14.96 -11.53
C ILE A 45 -0.03 -15.87 -10.35
N GLY A 46 -0.42 -17.14 -10.46
CA GLY A 46 -0.10 -18.21 -9.51
C GLY A 46 -1.33 -19.03 -9.12
N HIS A 47 -1.20 -20.36 -9.08
CA HIS A 47 -2.27 -21.28 -8.73
C HIS A 47 -2.75 -21.04 -7.29
N LEU A 48 -1.81 -20.91 -6.34
CA LEU A 48 -2.12 -20.65 -4.93
C LEU A 48 -2.70 -19.26 -4.66
N LEU A 49 -2.51 -18.29 -5.57
CA LEU A 49 -3.17 -16.99 -5.49
C LEU A 49 -4.66 -17.07 -5.86
N ASN A 50 -5.06 -18.09 -6.62
CA ASN A 50 -6.47 -18.29 -6.97
C ASN A 50 -7.20 -19.19 -5.96
N GLU A 51 -6.47 -19.74 -4.99
CA GLU A 51 -7.01 -20.57 -3.90
C GLU A 51 -7.27 -19.76 -2.62
N PHE A 52 -7.67 -20.46 -1.56
CA PHE A 52 -7.98 -19.89 -0.25
C PHE A 52 -6.92 -18.92 0.31
N PRO A 53 -5.60 -19.19 0.23
CA PRO A 53 -4.58 -18.25 0.72
C PRO A 53 -4.60 -16.91 -0.03
N GLY A 54 -4.76 -16.96 -1.36
CA GLY A 54 -4.85 -15.77 -2.18
C GLY A 54 -6.13 -14.96 -1.90
N GLN A 55 -7.28 -15.62 -1.74
CA GLN A 55 -8.53 -14.93 -1.40
C GLN A 55 -8.42 -14.10 -0.11
N LEU A 56 -7.75 -14.61 0.92
CA LEU A 56 -7.49 -13.86 2.16
C LEU A 56 -6.64 -12.61 1.89
N ILE A 57 -5.60 -12.73 1.06
CA ILE A 57 -4.74 -11.61 0.66
C ILE A 57 -5.56 -10.58 -0.14
N GLY A 58 -6.42 -11.03 -1.06
CA GLY A 58 -7.29 -10.17 -1.86
C GLY A 58 -8.29 -9.39 -1.00
N VAL A 59 -8.95 -10.05 -0.03
CA VAL A 59 -9.88 -9.39 0.91
C VAL A 59 -9.14 -8.40 1.80
N ALA A 60 -7.97 -8.78 2.34
CA ALA A 60 -7.14 -7.87 3.13
C ALA A 60 -6.68 -6.65 2.32
N GLY A 61 -6.33 -6.86 1.04
CA GLY A 61 -5.97 -5.78 0.12
C GLY A 61 -7.14 -4.84 -0.17
N PHE A 62 -8.34 -5.36 -0.40
CA PHE A 62 -9.55 -4.52 -0.52
C PHE A 62 -9.83 -3.71 0.75
N ALA A 63 -9.71 -4.33 1.93
CA ALA A 63 -9.86 -3.63 3.21
C ALA A 63 -8.82 -2.52 3.37
N ALA A 64 -7.56 -2.77 2.99
CA ALA A 64 -6.48 -1.77 3.01
C ALA A 64 -6.80 -0.57 2.11
N VAL A 65 -7.27 -0.84 0.89
CA VAL A 65 -7.65 0.20 -0.08
C VAL A 65 -8.80 1.03 0.47
N MET A 66 -9.84 0.39 1.02
CA MET A 66 -10.95 1.10 1.66
C MET A 66 -10.47 1.96 2.83
N LEU A 67 -9.59 1.46 3.70
CA LEU A 67 -9.00 2.23 4.79
C LEU A 67 -8.20 3.44 4.31
N LEU A 68 -7.42 3.29 3.25
CA LEU A 68 -6.64 4.38 2.64
C LEU A 68 -7.57 5.44 2.04
N TRP A 69 -8.59 5.03 1.30
CA TRP A 69 -9.54 5.95 0.68
C TRP A 69 -10.44 6.64 1.71
N VAL A 70 -11.03 5.89 2.64
CA VAL A 70 -11.86 6.43 3.73
C VAL A 70 -11.02 7.33 4.64
N GLY A 71 -9.82 6.89 5.03
CA GLY A 71 -8.89 7.70 5.80
C GLY A 71 -8.45 8.97 5.06
N TRP A 72 -8.34 8.90 3.73
CA TRP A 72 -8.08 10.06 2.90
C TRP A 72 -9.26 11.05 2.90
N TRP A 73 -10.48 10.57 2.63
CA TRP A 73 -11.70 11.39 2.61
C TRP A 73 -12.02 12.04 3.95
N TYR A 74 -11.93 11.31 5.06
CA TYR A 74 -12.20 11.83 6.39
C TYR A 74 -11.02 12.59 7.01
N GLN A 75 -9.92 12.77 6.27
CA GLN A 75 -8.70 13.43 6.75
C GLN A 75 -8.16 12.80 8.05
N ARG A 76 -8.37 11.50 8.24
CA ARG A 76 -7.93 10.72 9.39
C ARG A 76 -6.58 10.11 9.08
N ASP A 77 -5.51 10.78 9.51
CA ASP A 77 -4.14 10.27 9.39
C ASP A 77 -4.02 8.86 9.99
N ASP A 78 -4.70 8.60 11.12
CA ASP A 78 -4.81 7.29 11.80
C ASP A 78 -5.16 6.13 10.87
N TRP A 79 -6.22 6.31 10.09
CA TRP A 79 -6.76 5.27 9.22
C TRP A 79 -5.83 5.01 8.04
N MET A 80 -5.13 6.06 7.57
CA MET A 80 -4.13 5.90 6.51
C MET A 80 -2.91 5.09 6.95
N ALA A 81 -2.40 5.25 8.19
CA ALA A 81 -1.30 4.38 8.62
C ALA A 81 -1.75 2.93 8.79
N HIS A 82 -2.96 2.68 9.29
CA HIS A 82 -3.46 1.29 9.36
C HIS A 82 -3.61 0.69 7.96
N GLY A 83 -4.13 1.46 7.00
CA GLY A 83 -4.17 1.05 5.60
C GLY A 83 -2.77 0.74 5.03
N LEU A 84 -1.80 1.62 5.24
CA LEU A 84 -0.41 1.41 4.82
C LEU A 84 0.21 0.17 5.47
N PHE A 85 -0.01 -0.05 6.76
CA PHE A 85 0.46 -1.23 7.46
C PHE A 85 -0.13 -2.51 6.86
N ILE A 86 -1.44 -2.53 6.59
CA ILE A 86 -2.09 -3.68 5.95
C ILE A 86 -1.50 -3.92 4.55
N THR A 87 -1.18 -2.87 3.78
CA THR A 87 -0.53 -3.04 2.47
C THR A 87 0.85 -3.72 2.57
N VAL A 88 1.62 -3.49 3.65
CA VAL A 88 2.87 -4.23 3.90
C VAL A 88 2.61 -5.73 3.94
N GLY A 89 1.60 -6.13 4.72
CA GLY A 89 1.19 -7.53 4.89
C GLY A 89 0.67 -8.13 3.59
N VAL A 90 -0.14 -7.40 2.84
CA VAL A 90 -0.69 -7.84 1.53
C VAL A 90 0.45 -8.13 0.56
N TRP A 91 1.39 -7.20 0.40
CA TRP A 91 2.51 -7.37 -0.54
C TRP A 91 3.51 -8.44 -0.07
N ALA A 92 3.73 -8.57 1.24
CA ALA A 92 4.51 -9.67 1.80
C ALA A 92 3.84 -11.03 1.54
N GLY A 93 2.51 -11.09 1.69
CA GLY A 93 1.70 -12.27 1.37
C GLY A 93 1.79 -12.63 -0.11
N VAL A 94 1.59 -11.66 -1.00
CA VAL A 94 1.74 -11.86 -2.46
C VAL A 94 3.14 -12.39 -2.78
N TRP A 95 4.20 -11.79 -2.22
CA TRP A 95 5.57 -12.28 -2.41
C TRP A 95 5.72 -13.73 -1.96
N ALA A 96 5.29 -14.05 -0.74
CA ALA A 96 5.42 -15.39 -0.17
C ALA A 96 4.72 -16.44 -1.04
N VAL A 97 3.49 -16.17 -1.48
CA VAL A 97 2.73 -17.10 -2.32
C VAL A 97 3.35 -17.22 -3.71
N VAL A 98 3.74 -16.12 -4.35
CA VAL A 98 4.34 -16.15 -5.69
C VAL A 98 5.68 -16.89 -5.69
N ILE A 99 6.55 -16.63 -4.72
CA ILE A 99 7.85 -17.32 -4.63
C ILE A 99 7.67 -18.81 -4.36
N TYR A 100 6.68 -19.19 -3.54
CA TYR A 100 6.38 -20.59 -3.26
C TYR A 100 5.78 -21.32 -4.47
N ASP A 101 4.92 -20.66 -5.23
CA ASP A 101 4.17 -21.26 -6.34
C ASP A 101 4.93 -21.30 -7.67
N THR A 102 5.79 -20.30 -7.93
CA THR A 102 6.60 -20.25 -9.16
C THR A 102 8.03 -20.74 -8.91
N THR A 103 8.94 -19.81 -8.61
CA THR A 103 10.35 -20.05 -8.37
C THR A 103 10.94 -18.82 -7.66
N TRP A 104 12.10 -19.00 -7.03
CA TRP A 104 12.87 -17.91 -6.43
C TRP A 104 13.32 -16.83 -7.43
N THR A 105 13.31 -17.13 -8.74
CA THR A 105 13.68 -16.21 -9.82
C THR A 105 12.51 -15.40 -10.39
N SER A 106 11.30 -15.59 -9.86
CA SER A 106 10.11 -14.87 -10.32
C SER A 106 10.24 -13.36 -10.07
N VAL A 107 10.34 -12.59 -11.16
CA VAL A 107 10.44 -11.12 -11.10
C VAL A 107 9.23 -10.52 -10.39
N SER A 108 8.03 -11.05 -10.66
CA SER A 108 6.78 -10.59 -10.02
C SER A 108 6.80 -10.78 -8.50
N GLY A 109 7.39 -11.87 -8.02
CA GLY A 109 7.59 -12.08 -6.57
C GLY A 109 8.48 -10.99 -5.99
N TRP A 110 9.68 -10.79 -6.54
CA TRP A 110 10.60 -9.76 -6.05
C TRP A 110 10.06 -8.33 -6.14
N LEU A 111 9.26 -8.03 -7.15
CA LEU A 111 8.54 -6.77 -7.24
C LEU A 111 7.52 -6.62 -6.11
N ALA A 112 6.77 -7.67 -5.77
CA ALA A 112 5.88 -7.66 -4.62
C ALA A 112 6.64 -7.43 -3.30
N PHE A 113 7.82 -8.03 -3.15
CA PHE A 113 8.69 -7.76 -2.01
C PHE A 113 9.14 -6.30 -1.95
N ALA A 114 9.56 -5.71 -3.08
CA ALA A 114 9.93 -4.31 -3.15
C ALA A 114 8.77 -3.38 -2.75
N TRP A 115 7.53 -3.71 -3.17
CA TRP A 115 6.33 -3.00 -2.73
C TRP A 115 6.08 -3.12 -1.23
N SER A 116 6.33 -4.28 -0.63
CA SER A 116 6.24 -4.47 0.83
C SER A 116 7.27 -3.61 1.58
N VAL A 117 8.51 -3.56 1.10
CA VAL A 117 9.58 -2.73 1.68
C VAL A 117 9.25 -1.24 1.57
N ALA A 118 8.82 -0.79 0.38
CA ALA A 118 8.42 0.59 0.18
C ALA A 118 7.23 0.98 1.06
N SER A 119 6.26 0.06 1.24
CA SER A 119 5.06 0.30 2.05
C SER A 119 5.44 0.41 3.53
N SER A 120 6.42 -0.39 3.97
CA SER A 120 6.97 -0.35 5.32
C SER A 120 7.65 0.99 5.58
N GLY A 121 8.43 1.49 4.63
CA GLY A 121 9.06 2.80 4.71
C GLY A 121 8.03 3.92 4.82
N ALA A 122 7.00 3.92 3.98
CA ALA A 122 5.94 4.91 4.02
C ALA A 122 5.13 4.87 5.32
N TRP A 123 4.84 3.67 5.84
CA TRP A 123 4.18 3.50 7.13
C TRP A 123 5.01 4.09 8.27
N LEU A 124 6.32 3.80 8.32
CA LEU A 124 7.21 4.32 9.35
C LEU A 124 7.27 5.85 9.33
N LEU A 125 7.31 6.45 8.14
CA LEU A 125 7.26 7.91 7.99
C LEU A 125 5.95 8.51 8.51
N GLU A 126 4.81 7.83 8.31
CA GLU A 126 3.52 8.28 8.84
C GLU A 126 3.46 8.22 10.37
N VAL A 127 4.05 7.18 10.97
CA VAL A 127 4.14 7.02 12.43
C VAL A 127 5.04 8.11 13.02
N LEU A 128 6.21 8.34 12.43
CA LEU A 128 7.16 9.35 12.91
C LEU A 128 6.61 10.79 12.78
N ASP A 129 5.87 11.11 11.71
CA ASP A 129 5.24 12.44 11.56
C ASP A 129 4.19 12.70 12.66
N ARG A 130 3.54 11.65 13.18
CA ARG A 130 2.60 11.80 14.28
C ARG A 130 3.27 12.05 15.62
N GLU A 131 4.37 11.37 15.92
CA GLU A 131 5.10 11.60 17.17
C GLU A 131 5.64 13.02 17.28
N GLN A 132 5.78 13.73 16.15
CA GLN A 132 6.29 15.10 16.07
C GLN A 132 5.20 16.19 16.13
N ARG A 133 3.90 15.84 16.10
CA ARG A 133 2.77 16.79 16.21
C ARG A 133 2.22 16.86 17.63
#